data_AF-A0A522D0Q7-F1
#
_entry.id   AF-A0A522D0Q7-F1
#
_cell.length_a   1.000
_cell.length_b   1.000
_cell.length_c   1.000
_cell.angle_alpha   90.00
_cell.angle_beta   90.00
_cell.angle_gamma   90.00
#
_symmetry.space_group_name_H-M   'P 1'
#
loop_
_entity.id
_entity.type
_entity.pdbx_description
1 polymer ?
#
loop_
_entity_poly.entity_id
_entity_poly.type
_entity_poly.pdbx_seq_one_letter_code
_entity_poly.pdbx_strand_id
1 'polypeptide(L)' 'MPNITIQLWKISTEKKKALIEKVSRAAAEVTEIPVDKFLMYVEEYDTDCIGVGGRTLTEFMAKD' A
#
# COMPACT_ATOMS: atom_id res chain seq x y z
N MET A 1 17.91 -7.75 -3.08
CA MET A 1 17.08 -6.57 -3.38
C MET A 1 15.70 -6.85 -2.81
N PRO A 2 15.42 -6.41 -1.57
CA PRO A 2 14.12 -6.65 -0.94
C PRO A 2 12.98 -6.00 -1.74
N ASN A 3 11.84 -6.68 -1.79
CA ASN A 3 10.63 -6.18 -2.44
C ASN A 3 9.51 -5.98 -1.41
N ILE A 4 8.77 -4.89 -1.56
CA ILE A 4 7.59 -4.56 -0.75
C ILE A 4 6.44 -4.31 -1.73
N THR A 5 5.36 -5.06 -1.60
CA THR A 5 4.14 -4.83 -2.38
C THR A 5 3.03 -4.43 -1.43
N ILE A 6 2.33 -3.35 -1.76
CA ILE A 6 1.10 -2.96 -1.07
C ILE A 6 -0.05 -2.91 -2.08
N GLN A 7 -1.12 -3.63 -1.74
CA GLN A 7 -2.37 -3.65 -2.49
C GLN A 7 -3.41 -2.87 -1.70
N LEU A 8 -4.05 -1.90 -2.34
CA LEU A 8 -5.00 -1.00 -1.70
C LEU A 8 -5.98 -0.40 -2.72
N TRP A 9 -6.97 0.34 -2.23
CA TRP A 9 -7.82 1.14 -3.11
C TRP A 9 -7.08 2.37 -3.62
N LYS A 10 -7.57 2.97 -4.73
CA LYS A 10 -6.99 4.19 -5.30
C LYS A 10 -6.85 5.32 -4.27
N ILE A 11 -5.67 5.92 -4.20
CA ILE A 11 -5.35 7.05 -3.32
C ILE A 11 -4.66 8.18 -4.11
N SER A 12 -4.58 9.37 -3.51
CA SER A 12 -3.90 10.50 -4.16
C SER A 12 -2.41 10.24 -4.36
N THR A 13 -1.82 10.88 -5.38
CA THR A 13 -0.38 10.82 -5.66
C THR A 13 0.46 11.21 -4.44
N GLU A 14 0.06 12.23 -3.69
CA GLU A 14 0.76 12.65 -2.47
C GLU A 14 0.75 11.56 -1.40
N LYS A 15 -0.38 10.87 -1.21
CA LYS A 15 -0.46 9.74 -0.27
C LYS A 15 0.42 8.57 -0.74
N LYS A 16 0.47 8.27 -2.04
CA LYS A 16 1.37 7.24 -2.59
C LYS A 16 2.83 7.58 -2.33
N LYS A 17 3.23 8.82 -2.58
CA LYS A 17 4.60 9.29 -2.31
C LYS A 17 4.97 9.14 -0.84
N ALA A 18 4.09 9.59 0.06
CA ALA A 18 4.31 9.48 1.51
C ALA A 18 4.36 8.02 1.97
N LEU A 19 3.53 7.14 1.40
CA LEU A 19 3.52 5.71 1.67
C LEU A 19 4.84 5.05 1.26
N ILE A 20 5.30 5.31 0.03
CA ILE A 20 6.57 4.78 -0.48
C ILE A 20 7.74 5.21 0.39
N GLU A 21 7.81 6.50 0.73
CA GLU A 21 8.89 7.03 1.56
C GLU A 21 8.90 6.39 2.96
N LYS A 22 7.76 6.45 3.66
CA LYS A 22 7.70 6.04 5.07
C LYS A 22 7.89 4.54 5.25
N VAL A 23 7.28 3.73 4.39
CA VAL A 23 7.39 2.26 4.48
C VAL A 23 8.81 1.81 4.13
N SER A 24 9.42 2.37 3.07
CA SER A 24 10.79 2.02 2.69
C SER A 24 11.80 2.41 3.78
N ARG A 25 11.64 3.58 4.40
CA ARG A 25 12.51 4.02 5.52
C ARG A 25 12.39 3.10 6.73
N ALA A 26 11.17 2.74 7.14
CA ALA A 26 10.96 1.84 8.27
C ALA A 26 11.55 0.45 8.00
N ALA A 27 11.38 -0.09 6.78
CA ALA A 27 11.98 -1.36 6.40
C ALA A 27 13.52 -1.30 6.42
N ALA A 28 14.11 -0.23 5.87
CA ALA A 28 15.55 -0.01 5.88
C ALA A 28 16.11 0.08 7.31
N GLU A 29 15.42 0.81 8.20
CA GLU A 29 15.82 0.97 9.60
C GLU A 29 15.87 -0.37 10.35
N VAL A 30 14.84 -1.20 10.22
CA VAL A 30 14.75 -2.48 10.95
C VAL A 30 15.67 -3.55 10.37
N THR A 31 15.90 -3.54 9.06
CA THR A 31 16.68 -4.59 8.38
C THR A 31 18.15 -4.23 8.21
N GLU A 32 18.55 -3.00 8.53
CA GLU A 32 19.89 -2.44 8.30
C GLU A 32 20.32 -2.45 6.82
N ILE A 33 19.37 -2.63 5.89
CA ILE A 33 19.62 -2.58 4.45
C ILE A 33 19.45 -1.14 3.97
N PRO A 34 20.37 -0.59 3.15
CA PRO A 34 20.21 0.75 2.58
C PRO A 34 18.89 0.91 1.80
N VAL A 35 18.22 2.04 2.00
CA VAL A 35 16.86 2.29 1.45
C VAL A 35 16.82 2.23 -0.09
N ASP A 36 17.91 2.56 -0.77
CA ASP A 36 18.05 2.50 -2.23
C ASP A 36 18.10 1.06 -2.79
N LYS A 37 18.12 0.04 -1.92
CA LYS A 37 18.06 -1.38 -2.31
C LYS A 37 16.65 -1.96 -2.27
N PHE A 38 15.66 -1.19 -1.83
CA PHE A 38 14.26 -1.61 -1.78
C PHE A 38 13.54 -1.26 -3.08
N LEU A 39 12.77 -2.23 -3.59
CA LEU A 39 11.77 -1.99 -4.62
C LEU A 39 10.39 -2.01 -3.98
N MET A 40 9.59 -0.97 -4.21
CA MET A 40 8.22 -0.90 -3.69
C MET A 40 7.21 -0.78 -4.83
N TYR A 41 6.20 -1.65 -4.80
CA TYR A 41 5.07 -1.65 -5.72
C TYR A 41 3.81 -1.21 -4.99
N VAL A 42 3.07 -0.30 -5.62
CA VAL A 42 1.77 0.17 -5.15
C VAL A 42 0.73 -0.26 -6.18
N GLU A 43 -0.06 -1.26 -5.83
CA GLU A 43 -1.11 -1.82 -6.68
C GLU A 43 -2.46 -1.28 -6.22
N GLU A 44 -3.07 -0.45 -7.07
CA GLU A 44 -4.34 0.22 -6.77
C GLU A 44 -5.49 -0.49 -7.48
N TYR A 45 -6.54 -0.79 -6.73
CA TYR A 45 -7.78 -1.38 -7.23
C TYR A 45 -8.95 -0.43 -6.99
N ASP A 46 -9.98 -0.53 -7.83
CA ASP A 46 -11.26 0.11 -7.53
C ASP A 46 -11.93 -0.59 -6.33
N THR A 47 -12.75 0.14 -5.56
CA THR A 47 -13.29 -0.36 -4.29
C THR A 47 -14.34 -1.46 -4.48
N ASP A 48 -14.92 -1.57 -5.68
CA ASP A 48 -15.80 -2.67 -6.09
C ASP A 48 -15.04 -3.96 -6.41
N CYS A 49 -13.73 -3.87 -6.66
CA CYS A 49 -12.85 -5.01 -6.93
C CYS A 49 -12.20 -5.59 -5.66
N ILE A 50 -12.41 -4.97 -4.49
CA ILE A 50 -11.84 -5.40 -3.21
C ILE A 50 -12.94 -6.03 -2.36
N GLY A 51 -12.75 -7.28 -1.92
CA GLY A 51 -13.71 -8.00 -1.09
C GLY A 51 -13.37 -7.97 0.41
N VAL A 52 -14.36 -7.67 1.26
CA VAL A 52 -14.26 -7.73 2.73
C VAL A 52 -15.50 -8.44 3.29
N GLY A 53 -15.32 -9.63 3.87
CA GLY A 53 -16.40 -10.38 4.50
C GLY A 53 -17.58 -10.72 3.57
N GLY A 54 -17.29 -11.02 2.29
CA GLY A 54 -18.30 -11.34 1.28
C GLY A 54 -19.02 -10.15 0.65
N ARG A 55 -18.56 -8.92 0.93
CA ARG A 55 -19.07 -7.66 0.35
C ARG A 55 -17.94 -6.93 -0.35
N THR A 56 -18.25 -6.08 -1.32
CA THR A 56 -17.28 -5.13 -1.88
C THR A 56 -16.83 -4.13 -0.81
N LEU A 57 -15.64 -3.55 -0.96
CA LEU A 57 -15.15 -2.51 -0.05
C LEU A 57 -16.07 -1.28 -0.12
N THR A 58 -16.64 -0.97 -1.28
CA THR A 58 -17.68 0.06 -1.43
C THR A 58 -18.87 -0.20 -0.49
N GLU A 59 -19.41 -1.42 -0.49
CA GLU A 59 -20.54 -1.80 0.40
C GLU A 59 -20.14 -1.86 1.87
N PHE A 60 -18.89 -2.18 2.17
CA PHE A 60 -18.36 -2.20 3.52
C PHE A 60 -18.29 -0.78 4.11
N MET A 61 -17.70 0.17 3.36
CA MET A 61 -17.50 1.56 3.81
C MET A 61 -18.79 2.40 3.84
N ALA A 62 -19.84 1.99 3.13
CA ALA A 62 -21.14 2.68 3.13
C ALA A 62 -22.04 2.34 4.33
N LYS A 63 -21.65 1.33 5.13
CA LYS A 63 -22.42 0.85 6.30
C LYS A 63 -21.85 1.31 7.64
N ASP A 64 -20.79 2.11 7.62
CA ASP A 64 -20.22 2.85 8.74
C ASP A 64 -20.46 4.35 8.56
#